data_AF-A0A315U6Y1-F1
#
_entry.id   AF-A0A315U6Y1-F1
#
_cell.length_a   1.000
_cell.length_b   1.000
_cell.length_c   1.000
_cell.angle_alpha   90.00
_cell.angle_beta   90.00
_cell.angle_gamma   90.00
#
_symmetry.space_group_name_H-M   'P 1'
#
loop_
_entity.id
_entity.type
_entity.pdbx_description
1 polymer ?
#
loop_
_entity_poly.entity_id
_entity_poly.type
_entity_poly.pdbx_seq_one_letter_code
_entity_poly.pdbx_strand_id
1 'polypeptide(L)'
;MEICIDRSESHIHPARRPSADLVGFGRNRRSRPRTSLVRGLLRRRPTRNPSQVRPCELGARWHAYEKACTRFDVAAGWLQGCEPHVSRRCTVDWICRHLRRITTSNVIQATFGGFMKGAGFSKRSGSWYRITDEVITVVELQKSRYGLQYYVNLALWLRPLGEVKTPKEQACHLRTRLSRLAGSEEGRLSSLLDLDVPMPERERAENLLAFFTIHLGPVLEAVASLNSLRHEAGQKVVAASLVMGPARELLTA
;
A
#
# COMPACT_ATOMS: atom_id res chain seq x y z
N MET A 1 22.11 50.28 -42.04
CA MET A 1 21.28 51.43 -41.64
C MET A 1 20.77 51.14 -40.24
N GLU A 2 21.34 51.81 -39.25
CA GLU A 2 20.83 51.82 -37.88
C GLU A 2 19.64 52.76 -37.78
N ILE A 3 18.64 52.42 -36.97
CA ILE A 3 17.94 53.42 -36.14
C ILE A 3 17.70 52.78 -34.76
N CYS A 4 18.43 53.28 -33.76
CA CYS A 4 18.12 53.07 -32.36
C CYS A 4 17.05 54.09 -31.93
N ILE A 5 16.12 53.71 -31.06
CA ILE A 5 15.42 54.66 -30.17
C ILE A 5 15.55 54.16 -28.73
N ASP A 6 15.94 55.10 -27.88
CA ASP A 6 16.28 54.99 -26.47
C ASP A 6 15.09 55.46 -25.58
N ARG A 7 15.23 55.29 -24.26
CA ARG A 7 14.42 55.84 -23.14
C ARG A 7 13.14 55.06 -22.76
N SER A 8 12.79 54.95 -21.48
CA SER A 8 13.43 55.45 -20.24
C SER A 8 13.02 54.64 -19.00
N GLU A 9 13.88 54.66 -17.99
CA GLU A 9 13.61 54.15 -16.64
C GLU A 9 12.55 54.98 -15.89
N SER A 10 11.83 54.35 -14.97
CA SER A 10 11.16 55.05 -13.87
C SER A 10 11.09 54.19 -12.60
N HIS A 11 11.99 54.46 -11.65
CA HIS A 11 11.97 53.92 -10.29
C HIS A 11 10.86 54.56 -9.44
N ILE A 12 10.06 53.76 -8.72
CA ILE A 12 9.33 54.21 -7.51
C ILE A 12 9.46 53.16 -6.39
N HIS A 13 9.63 53.64 -5.16
CA HIS A 13 9.95 52.88 -3.93
C HIS A 13 8.76 52.10 -3.30
N PRO A 14 9.03 51.16 -2.37
CA PRO A 14 8.00 50.35 -1.71
C PRO A 14 7.33 51.06 -0.52
N ALA A 15 6.04 50.79 -0.33
CA ALA A 15 5.25 51.28 0.82
C ALA A 15 5.39 50.39 2.06
N ARG A 16 5.20 51.00 3.24
CA ARG A 16 5.54 50.44 4.57
C ARG A 16 4.43 49.58 5.18
N ARG A 17 4.82 48.71 6.11
CA ARG A 17 3.91 48.16 7.15
C ARG A 17 3.46 49.27 8.10
N PRO A 18 2.29 49.09 8.76
CA PRO A 18 2.11 49.45 10.16
C PRO A 18 2.11 48.20 11.05
N SER A 19 2.68 48.35 12.25
CA SER A 19 2.55 47.42 13.37
C SER A 19 1.63 48.07 14.41
N ALA A 20 0.79 47.30 15.09
CA ALA A 20 0.11 47.73 16.31
C ALA A 20 -0.22 46.52 17.19
N ASP A 21 0.22 46.58 18.44
CA ASP A 21 -0.04 45.60 19.49
C ASP A 21 -1.45 45.76 20.10
N LEU A 22 -1.91 44.79 20.90
CA LEU A 22 -2.11 44.93 22.36
C LEU A 22 -3.08 43.87 22.96
N VAL A 23 -2.56 43.15 23.97
CA VAL A 23 -3.18 42.85 25.29
C VAL A 23 -4.50 42.06 25.36
N GLY A 24 -4.51 40.99 26.19
CA GLY A 24 -5.75 40.24 26.48
C GLY A 24 -5.62 39.08 27.47
N PHE A 25 -5.20 39.40 28.69
CA PHE A 25 -5.22 38.58 29.92
C PHE A 25 -6.51 37.75 30.15
N GLY A 26 -6.39 36.53 30.70
CA GLY A 26 -7.57 35.74 31.12
C GLY A 26 -7.28 34.39 31.81
N ARG A 27 -6.98 34.39 33.11
CA ARG A 27 -6.87 33.15 33.93
C ARG A 27 -8.20 32.85 34.65
N ASN A 28 -8.73 31.64 34.50
CA ASN A 28 -9.60 30.95 35.48
C ASN A 28 -9.40 29.43 35.27
N ARG A 29 -8.89 28.57 36.16
CA ARG A 29 -9.05 28.31 37.62
C ARG A 29 -10.44 27.77 38.03
N ARG A 30 -10.41 26.57 38.62
CA ARG A 30 -11.48 25.81 39.32
C ARG A 30 -12.53 25.17 38.35
N SER A 31 -13.06 23.97 38.57
CA SER A 31 -13.04 23.09 39.76
C SER A 31 -13.17 21.58 39.41
N ARG A 32 -12.73 20.70 40.33
CA ARG A 32 -13.23 19.31 40.48
C ARG A 32 -14.05 19.25 41.78
N PRO A 33 -15.10 18.42 41.84
CA PRO A 33 -15.12 17.22 42.71
C PRO A 33 -15.53 15.97 41.88
N ARG A 34 -15.13 14.72 42.15
CA ARG A 34 -14.94 13.92 43.39
C ARG A 34 -16.25 13.45 44.03
N THR A 35 -16.82 12.35 43.50
CA THR A 35 -17.66 11.27 44.10
C THR A 35 -18.15 10.35 42.94
N SER A 36 -18.61 9.10 43.10
CA SER A 36 -18.28 8.05 44.10
C SER A 36 -18.73 6.65 43.63
N LEU A 37 -17.80 5.68 43.65
CA LEU A 37 -17.95 4.32 44.20
C LEU A 37 -19.34 3.64 44.08
N VAL A 38 -19.48 2.70 43.13
CA VAL A 38 -20.54 1.65 43.16
C VAL A 38 -19.90 0.27 43.03
N ARG A 39 -20.23 -0.61 43.98
CA ARG A 39 -19.82 -2.03 44.00
C ARG A 39 -20.72 -2.87 43.09
N GLY A 40 -20.13 -3.92 42.51
CA GLY A 40 -20.77 -5.23 42.44
C GLY A 40 -21.41 -5.62 41.11
N LEU A 41 -20.81 -6.63 40.47
CA LEU A 41 -21.51 -7.89 40.12
C LEU A 41 -20.50 -8.93 39.59
N LEU A 42 -20.06 -9.81 40.48
CA LEU A 42 -19.36 -11.05 40.12
C LEU A 42 -20.35 -11.98 39.39
N ARG A 43 -20.38 -11.93 38.06
CA ARG A 43 -21.03 -12.97 37.25
C ARG A 43 -20.02 -14.06 36.90
N ARG A 44 -20.37 -15.30 37.26
CA ARG A 44 -19.54 -16.49 37.13
C ARG A 44 -19.25 -16.78 35.64
N ARG A 45 -18.00 -17.15 35.33
CA ARG A 45 -17.64 -17.70 34.00
C ARG A 45 -18.22 -19.12 33.88
N PRO A 46 -18.93 -19.47 32.79
CA PRO A 46 -19.18 -20.87 32.47
C PRO A 46 -17.91 -21.50 31.89
N THR A 47 -17.46 -22.60 32.50
CA THR A 47 -16.39 -23.43 31.96
C THR A 47 -16.93 -24.22 30.75
N ARG A 48 -16.48 -23.89 29.54
CA ARG A 48 -16.75 -24.72 28.35
C ARG A 48 -15.68 -25.81 28.21
N ASN A 49 -16.15 -27.05 28.06
CA ASN A 49 -15.36 -28.24 27.86
C ASN A 49 -14.75 -28.25 26.42
N PRO A 50 -13.45 -28.54 26.19
CA PRO A 50 -12.84 -28.38 24.88
C PRO A 50 -13.20 -29.43 23.82
N SER A 51 -13.96 -30.47 24.16
CA SER A 51 -14.12 -31.69 23.34
C SER A 51 -15.30 -31.69 22.35
N GLN A 52 -16.05 -30.60 22.20
CA GLN A 52 -17.17 -30.51 21.24
C GLN A 52 -17.20 -29.18 20.48
N VAL A 53 -16.41 -29.11 19.40
CA VAL A 53 -16.66 -28.18 18.28
C VAL A 53 -16.76 -29.03 17.01
N ARG A 54 -17.91 -29.00 16.34
CA ARG A 54 -18.13 -29.75 15.09
C ARG A 54 -17.36 -29.10 13.94
N PRO A 55 -16.69 -29.86 13.05
CA PRO A 55 -16.00 -29.29 11.89
C PRO A 55 -16.99 -28.99 10.75
N CYS A 56 -17.36 -27.72 10.56
CA CYS A 56 -18.15 -27.27 9.41
C CYS A 56 -17.64 -25.91 8.87
N GLU A 57 -17.93 -25.65 7.59
CA GLU A 57 -17.89 -24.37 6.84
C GLU A 57 -16.54 -23.77 6.36
N LEU A 58 -15.38 -24.06 6.95
CA LEU A 58 -14.11 -23.49 6.43
C LEU A 58 -13.60 -24.15 5.12
N GLY A 59 -13.92 -25.42 4.86
CA GLY A 59 -13.47 -26.12 3.65
C GLY A 59 -14.11 -25.63 2.34
N ALA A 60 -15.37 -25.19 2.40
CA ALA A 60 -16.13 -24.79 1.21
C ALA A 60 -15.56 -23.50 0.55
N ARG A 61 -15.03 -22.57 1.35
CA ARG A 61 -14.42 -21.33 0.85
C ARG A 61 -13.08 -21.58 0.13
N TRP A 62 -12.36 -22.66 0.46
CA TRP A 62 -11.12 -23.02 -0.23
C TRP A 62 -11.34 -23.68 -1.60
N HIS A 63 -12.36 -24.53 -1.78
CA HIS A 63 -12.69 -25.02 -3.12
C HIS A 63 -13.25 -23.95 -4.05
N ALA A 64 -13.86 -22.88 -3.52
CA ALA A 64 -14.21 -21.71 -4.34
C ALA A 64 -12.95 -20.96 -4.84
N TYR A 65 -11.91 -20.88 -4.02
CA TYR A 65 -10.60 -20.31 -4.39
C TYR A 65 -9.90 -21.16 -5.46
N GLU A 66 -9.90 -22.49 -5.29
CA GLU A 66 -9.27 -23.45 -6.21
C GLU A 66 -9.97 -23.47 -7.59
N LYS A 67 -11.30 -23.26 -7.63
CA LYS A 67 -12.09 -23.08 -8.86
C LYS A 67 -11.92 -21.71 -9.53
N ALA A 68 -11.56 -20.66 -8.79
CA ALA A 68 -11.25 -19.36 -9.38
C ALA A 68 -9.91 -19.39 -10.14
N CYS A 69 -8.91 -20.08 -9.60
CA CYS A 69 -7.59 -20.25 -10.24
C CYS A 69 -7.63 -21.13 -11.51
N THR A 70 -8.62 -22.01 -11.66
CA THR A 70 -8.77 -22.90 -12.84
C THR A 70 -9.65 -22.33 -13.96
N ARG A 71 -10.07 -21.05 -13.88
CA ARG A 71 -10.95 -20.42 -14.88
C ARG A 71 -10.33 -19.25 -15.64
N PHE A 72 -9.05 -18.97 -15.42
CA PHE A 72 -8.26 -17.98 -16.16
C PHE A 72 -7.15 -18.65 -16.99
N ASP A 73 -7.54 -19.60 -17.84
CA ASP A 73 -6.66 -20.19 -18.86
C ASP A 73 -6.53 -19.25 -20.07
N VAL A 74 -5.72 -18.19 -19.93
CA VAL A 74 -5.22 -17.39 -21.07
C VAL A 74 -3.75 -16.97 -20.86
N ALA A 75 -2.89 -17.93 -20.53
CA ALA A 75 -1.43 -17.77 -20.61
C ALA A 75 -0.69 -19.13 -20.67
N ALA A 76 -1.24 -20.11 -21.40
CA ALA A 76 -0.56 -21.37 -21.70
C ALA A 76 0.58 -21.12 -22.72
N GLY A 77 1.72 -20.62 -22.21
CA GLY A 77 2.85 -20.17 -23.03
C GLY A 77 4.21 -20.21 -22.30
N TRP A 78 4.31 -21.00 -21.22
CA TRP A 78 5.56 -21.24 -20.50
C TRP A 78 5.66 -22.73 -20.12
N LEU A 79 6.89 -23.27 -20.17
CA LEU A 79 7.28 -24.67 -19.91
C LEU A 79 7.08 -25.68 -21.06
N GLN A 80 7.93 -25.58 -22.08
CA GLN A 80 8.64 -26.78 -22.53
C GLN A 80 9.94 -26.89 -21.72
N GLY A 81 10.13 -28.00 -20.99
CA GLY A 81 11.39 -28.33 -20.33
C GLY A 81 11.60 -27.80 -18.90
N CYS A 82 10.78 -28.23 -17.93
CA CYS A 82 11.19 -28.48 -16.54
C CYS A 82 10.09 -29.27 -15.79
N GLU A 83 10.45 -30.30 -15.02
CA GLU A 83 9.51 -31.18 -14.33
C GLU A 83 8.77 -30.51 -13.15
N PRO A 84 7.50 -30.89 -12.88
CA PRO A 84 6.69 -30.23 -11.85
C PRO A 84 6.86 -30.88 -10.47
N HIS A 85 7.77 -30.37 -9.64
CA HIS A 85 7.85 -30.78 -8.23
C HIS A 85 7.90 -29.63 -7.19
N VAL A 86 7.27 -28.49 -7.50
CA VAL A 86 7.05 -27.41 -6.52
C VAL A 86 5.95 -27.81 -5.53
N SER A 87 6.37 -28.29 -4.36
CA SER A 87 5.49 -28.69 -3.27
C SER A 87 4.62 -27.53 -2.75
N ARG A 88 3.30 -27.72 -2.76
CA ARG A 88 2.28 -26.77 -2.27
C ARG A 88 2.35 -26.44 -0.76
N ARG A 89 3.37 -26.93 -0.04
CA ARG A 89 3.57 -26.68 1.42
C ARG A 89 4.45 -25.46 1.75
N CYS A 90 5.26 -24.97 0.81
CA CYS A 90 6.34 -24.03 1.13
C CYS A 90 5.88 -22.65 1.62
N THR A 91 4.74 -22.14 1.15
CA THR A 91 4.29 -20.77 1.46
C THR A 91 3.85 -20.58 2.91
N VAL A 92 3.05 -21.52 3.45
CA VAL A 92 2.54 -21.47 4.83
C VAL A 92 3.68 -21.67 5.84
N ASP A 93 4.66 -22.50 5.48
CA ASP A 93 5.77 -22.86 6.36
C ASP A 93 6.79 -21.71 6.52
N TRP A 94 6.84 -20.79 5.54
CA TRP A 94 7.51 -19.49 5.68
C TRP A 94 6.75 -18.56 6.65
N ILE A 95 5.42 -18.44 6.54
CA ILE A 95 4.60 -17.62 7.46
C ILE A 95 4.81 -18.05 8.91
N CYS A 96 4.73 -19.36 9.18
CA CYS A 96 4.92 -19.93 10.52
C CYS A 96 6.35 -19.80 11.08
N ARG A 97 7.36 -19.54 10.25
CA ARG A 97 8.73 -19.22 10.67
C ARG A 97 8.96 -17.71 10.79
N HIS A 98 8.33 -16.90 9.96
CA HIS A 98 8.44 -15.44 9.95
C HIS A 98 7.69 -14.78 11.12
N LEU A 99 6.47 -15.24 11.45
CA LEU A 99 5.70 -14.76 12.61
C LEU A 99 6.43 -14.97 13.94
N ARG A 100 7.29 -16.00 14.05
CA ARG A 100 8.10 -16.29 15.25
C ARG A 100 9.31 -15.36 15.44
N ARG A 101 9.60 -14.45 14.49
CA ARG A 101 10.75 -13.53 14.54
C ARG A 101 10.37 -12.05 14.48
N ILE A 102 9.15 -11.72 14.89
CA ILE A 102 8.68 -10.34 15.04
C ILE A 102 9.25 -9.74 16.32
N THR A 103 10.23 -8.84 16.21
CA THR A 103 10.80 -8.11 17.36
C THR A 103 10.72 -6.58 17.26
N THR A 104 10.14 -6.02 16.19
CA THR A 104 9.90 -4.55 16.06
C THR A 104 8.76 -4.13 15.12
N SER A 105 8.43 -4.90 14.08
CA SER A 105 7.40 -4.52 13.08
C SER A 105 6.05 -5.20 13.34
N ASN A 106 4.92 -4.50 13.19
CA ASN A 106 3.61 -5.14 13.32
C ASN A 106 3.33 -6.15 12.19
N VAL A 107 2.29 -6.96 12.37
CA VAL A 107 1.89 -8.02 11.42
C VAL A 107 1.66 -7.53 9.98
N ILE A 108 1.12 -6.32 9.78
CA ILE A 108 0.91 -5.75 8.43
C ILE A 108 2.28 -5.49 7.78
N GLN A 109 3.17 -4.81 8.49
CA GLN A 109 4.53 -4.50 8.03
C GLN A 109 5.35 -5.77 7.75
N ALA A 110 5.23 -6.78 8.61
CA ALA A 110 5.93 -8.06 8.46
C ALA A 110 5.42 -8.85 7.24
N THR A 111 4.10 -8.94 7.07
CA THR A 111 3.46 -9.67 5.95
C THR A 111 3.74 -8.98 4.61
N PHE A 112 3.51 -7.67 4.54
CA PHE A 112 3.81 -6.88 3.34
C PHE A 112 5.30 -6.95 2.97
N GLY A 113 6.20 -6.80 3.96
CA GLY A 113 7.63 -6.87 3.70
C GLY A 113 8.13 -8.24 3.22
N GLY A 114 7.51 -9.32 3.71
CA GLY A 114 7.77 -10.66 3.21
C GLY A 114 7.28 -10.87 1.78
N PHE A 115 6.05 -10.43 1.49
CA PHE A 115 5.48 -10.47 0.13
C PHE A 115 6.35 -9.70 -0.87
N MET A 116 6.70 -8.44 -0.58
CA MET A 116 7.54 -7.62 -1.46
C MET A 116 8.92 -8.25 -1.70
N LYS A 117 9.55 -8.83 -0.66
CA LYS A 117 10.81 -9.56 -0.81
C LYS A 117 10.65 -10.80 -1.71
N GLY A 118 9.55 -11.54 -1.57
CA GLY A 118 9.22 -12.68 -2.42
C GLY A 118 8.99 -12.29 -3.89
N ALA A 119 8.41 -11.11 -4.13
CA ALA A 119 8.21 -10.52 -5.47
C ALA A 119 9.48 -9.88 -6.08
N GLY A 120 10.67 -10.11 -5.49
CA GLY A 120 11.95 -9.61 -6.01
C GLY A 120 12.27 -8.14 -5.71
N PHE A 121 11.52 -7.47 -4.82
CA PHE A 121 11.79 -6.08 -4.48
C PHE A 121 12.87 -5.95 -3.39
N SER A 122 13.67 -4.90 -3.48
CA SER A 122 14.64 -4.50 -2.46
C SER A 122 14.13 -3.33 -1.62
N LYS A 123 14.32 -3.35 -0.29
CA LYS A 123 13.85 -2.28 0.60
C LYS A 123 14.92 -1.19 0.75
N ARG A 124 14.56 0.09 0.58
CA ARG A 124 15.42 1.25 0.85
C ARG A 124 14.61 2.36 1.52
N SER A 125 15.09 2.88 2.65
CA SER A 125 14.50 4.03 3.37
C SER A 125 12.99 3.97 3.65
N GLY A 126 12.43 2.76 3.84
CA GLY A 126 11.00 2.55 4.10
C GLY A 126 10.22 1.98 2.91
N SER A 127 10.55 2.43 1.70
CA SER A 127 9.91 1.99 0.44
C SER A 127 10.59 0.74 -0.14
N TRP A 128 9.90 0.07 -1.06
CA TRP A 128 10.37 -1.10 -1.80
C TRP A 128 10.56 -0.76 -3.27
N TYR A 129 11.66 -1.24 -3.86
CA TYR A 129 12.08 -0.91 -5.22
C TYR A 129 12.32 -2.18 -6.04
N ARG A 130 11.73 -2.23 -7.24
CA ARG A 130 12.15 -3.10 -8.34
C ARG A 130 12.58 -2.21 -9.48
N ILE A 131 13.79 -2.45 -10.01
CA ILE A 131 14.45 -1.62 -11.02
C ILE A 131 14.65 -2.49 -12.24
N THR A 132 14.07 -2.10 -13.37
CA THR A 132 14.34 -2.65 -14.71
C THR A 132 15.00 -1.58 -15.57
N ASP A 133 15.32 -1.88 -16.83
CA ASP A 133 15.93 -0.91 -17.74
C ASP A 133 14.99 0.21 -18.18
N GLU A 134 13.68 -0.03 -18.11
CA GLU A 134 12.65 0.91 -18.53
C GLU A 134 11.90 1.56 -17.35
N VAL A 135 11.70 0.83 -16.25
CA VAL A 135 10.80 1.24 -15.15
C VAL A 135 11.44 1.00 -13.79
N ILE A 136 11.29 1.97 -12.90
CA ILE A 136 11.51 1.77 -11.46
C ILE A 136 10.15 1.74 -10.78
N THR A 137 9.75 0.55 -10.31
CA THR A 137 8.54 0.35 -9.50
C THR A 137 8.87 0.63 -8.04
N VAL A 138 8.19 1.61 -7.45
CA VAL A 138 8.28 1.98 -6.04
C VAL A 138 6.97 1.58 -5.34
N VAL A 139 7.05 0.84 -4.25
CA VAL A 139 5.88 0.48 -3.43
C VAL A 139 6.13 0.87 -1.97
N GLU A 140 5.19 1.59 -1.36
CA GLU A 140 5.33 2.09 0.00
C GLU A 140 4.13 1.69 0.87
N LEU A 141 4.42 1.17 2.07
CA LEU A 141 3.43 0.92 3.11
C LEU A 141 3.39 2.12 4.06
N GLN A 142 2.56 3.10 3.72
CA GLN A 142 2.42 4.34 4.45
C GLN A 142 1.47 4.17 5.64
N LYS A 143 1.90 4.50 6.86
CA LYS A 143 0.97 4.59 8.01
C LYS A 143 0.15 5.90 7.94
N SER A 144 -1.13 5.83 8.29
CA SER A 144 -1.96 7.01 8.54
C SER A 144 -1.35 7.90 9.64
N ARG A 145 -1.54 9.22 9.53
CA ARG A 145 -1.20 10.18 10.59
C ARG A 145 -2.30 10.29 11.66
N TYR A 146 -3.48 9.72 11.40
CA TYR A 146 -4.69 9.91 12.21
C TYR A 146 -5.22 8.64 12.90
N GLY A 147 -4.55 7.49 12.73
CA GLY A 147 -5.02 6.21 13.28
C GLY A 147 -4.01 5.07 13.01
N LEU A 148 -4.42 3.82 13.22
CA LEU A 148 -3.55 2.65 12.97
C LEU A 148 -3.70 2.03 11.57
N GLN A 149 -4.58 2.58 10.72
CA GLN A 149 -4.70 2.30 9.29
C GLN A 149 -3.39 2.48 8.52
N TYR A 150 -3.12 1.55 7.60
CA TYR A 150 -2.07 1.63 6.59
C TYR A 150 -2.64 1.79 5.17
N TYR A 151 -1.82 2.33 4.27
CA TYR A 151 -2.08 2.41 2.83
C TYR A 151 -0.91 1.80 2.06
N VAL A 152 -1.22 1.10 0.96
CA VAL A 152 -0.20 0.63 0.00
C VAL A 152 -0.23 1.56 -1.21
N ASN A 153 0.79 2.42 -1.31
CA ASN A 153 0.99 3.30 -2.46
C ASN A 153 1.90 2.59 -3.49
N LEU A 154 1.59 2.76 -4.77
CA LEU A 154 2.36 2.27 -5.91
C LEU A 154 2.74 3.47 -6.78
N ALA A 155 4.00 3.55 -7.18
CA ALA A 155 4.50 4.63 -8.01
C ALA A 155 5.53 4.13 -9.02
N LEU A 156 5.52 4.70 -10.22
CA LEU A 156 6.38 4.28 -11.33
C LEU A 156 7.20 5.46 -11.83
N TRP A 157 8.52 5.27 -11.90
CA TRP A 157 9.40 6.17 -12.60
C TRP A 157 9.81 5.53 -13.93
N LEU A 158 9.30 6.08 -15.03
CA LEU A 158 9.70 5.69 -16.38
C LEU A 158 11.10 6.27 -16.66
N ARG A 159 12.08 5.39 -16.85
CA ARG A 159 13.50 5.76 -17.01
C ARG A 159 13.80 6.60 -18.26
N PRO A 160 13.09 6.47 -19.41
CA PRO A 160 13.28 7.39 -20.53
C PRO A 160 12.95 8.86 -20.24
N LEU A 161 12.25 9.15 -19.13
CA LEU A 161 11.89 10.51 -18.72
C LEU A 161 12.86 11.09 -17.65
N GLY A 162 13.89 10.34 -17.23
CA GLY A 162 14.97 10.89 -16.41
C GLY A 162 15.79 9.86 -15.61
N GLU A 163 16.93 10.30 -15.08
CA GLU A 163 18.02 9.43 -14.62
C GLU A 163 18.00 9.05 -13.12
N VAL A 164 16.93 9.40 -12.38
CA VAL A 164 16.89 9.20 -10.92
C VAL A 164 16.86 7.72 -10.56
N LYS A 165 17.94 7.22 -9.95
CA LYS A 165 18.12 5.78 -9.62
C LYS A 165 17.25 5.27 -8.45
N THR A 166 16.81 6.15 -7.55
CA THR A 166 15.94 5.84 -6.40
C THR A 166 14.97 6.99 -6.15
N PRO A 167 13.93 7.15 -6.99
CA PRO A 167 12.97 8.24 -6.86
C PRO A 167 12.06 8.00 -5.65
N LYS A 168 11.70 9.08 -4.95
CA LYS A 168 10.64 9.01 -3.92
C LYS A 168 9.28 8.80 -4.62
N GLU A 169 8.36 8.11 -3.95
CA GLU A 169 6.97 7.90 -4.41
C GLU A 169 6.36 9.19 -5.00
N GLN A 170 6.47 10.29 -4.27
CA GLN A 170 5.89 11.59 -4.66
C GLN A 170 6.48 12.23 -5.92
N ALA A 171 7.67 11.83 -6.35
CA ALA A 171 8.37 12.36 -7.52
C ALA A 171 8.21 11.49 -8.78
N CYS A 172 7.47 10.38 -8.67
CA CYS A 172 7.30 9.44 -9.76
C CYS A 172 6.31 9.92 -10.83
N HIS A 173 6.55 9.46 -12.06
CA HIS A 173 5.78 9.76 -13.28
C HIS A 173 4.33 9.26 -13.22
N LEU A 174 4.10 8.10 -12.60
CA LEU A 174 2.79 7.58 -12.27
C LEU A 174 2.69 7.30 -10.77
N ARG A 175 1.54 7.57 -10.18
CA ARG A 175 1.26 7.35 -8.75
C ARG A 175 -0.17 6.89 -8.53
N THR A 176 -0.37 5.82 -7.77
CA THR A 176 -1.67 5.32 -7.36
C THR A 176 -1.62 4.65 -5.99
N ARG A 177 -2.79 4.20 -5.51
CA ARG A 177 -2.94 3.44 -4.27
C ARG A 177 -3.64 2.13 -4.60
N LEU A 178 -3.20 1.03 -3.99
CA LEU A 178 -3.77 -0.30 -4.22
C LEU A 178 -5.28 -0.35 -4.00
N SER A 179 -5.84 0.50 -3.13
CA SER A 179 -7.27 0.60 -2.91
C SER A 179 -8.05 1.02 -4.17
N ARG A 180 -7.50 1.91 -5.00
CA ARG A 180 -8.07 2.29 -6.31
C ARG A 180 -8.04 1.15 -7.34
N LEU A 181 -7.16 0.17 -7.15
CA LEU A 181 -6.99 -1.02 -7.99
C LEU A 181 -7.76 -2.23 -7.47
N ALA A 182 -8.23 -2.19 -6.21
CA ALA A 182 -8.94 -3.29 -5.56
C ALA A 182 -10.41 -3.43 -6.02
N GLY A 183 -10.99 -2.38 -6.62
CA GLY A 183 -12.38 -2.37 -7.07
C GLY A 183 -13.34 -2.67 -5.92
N SER A 184 -14.20 -3.68 -6.09
CA SER A 184 -15.15 -4.12 -5.04
C SER A 184 -14.46 -4.60 -3.75
N GLU A 185 -13.21 -5.02 -3.80
CA GLU A 185 -12.46 -5.52 -2.63
C GLU A 185 -11.79 -4.39 -1.81
N GLU A 186 -11.98 -3.10 -2.15
CA GLU A 186 -11.40 -1.96 -1.42
C GLU A 186 -11.76 -1.98 0.08
N GLY A 187 -13.03 -2.24 0.43
CA GLY A 187 -13.47 -2.28 1.82
C GLY A 187 -12.75 -3.38 2.62
N ARG A 188 -12.60 -4.57 2.02
CA ARG A 188 -11.85 -5.69 2.60
C ARG A 188 -10.38 -5.35 2.78
N LEU A 189 -9.75 -4.69 1.80
CA LEU A 189 -8.37 -4.22 1.91
C LEU A 189 -8.20 -3.22 3.07
N SER A 190 -9.15 -2.28 3.22
CA SER A 190 -9.10 -1.29 4.30
C SER A 190 -9.09 -1.99 5.66
N SER A 191 -10.02 -2.91 5.91
CA SER A 191 -10.09 -3.68 7.16
C SER A 191 -8.83 -4.51 7.43
N LEU A 192 -8.25 -5.12 6.39
CA LEU A 192 -7.01 -5.90 6.54
C LEU A 192 -5.79 -5.02 6.87
N LEU A 193 -5.77 -3.78 6.37
CA LEU A 193 -4.73 -2.79 6.62
C LEU A 193 -4.96 -1.91 7.87
N ASP A 194 -6.05 -2.12 8.62
CA ASP A 194 -6.34 -1.37 9.84
C ASP A 194 -6.18 -2.21 11.10
N LEU A 195 -5.27 -1.80 11.99
CA LEU A 195 -5.07 -2.46 13.29
C LEU A 195 -6.16 -2.13 14.32
N ASP A 196 -6.92 -1.06 14.11
CA ASP A 196 -8.06 -0.70 14.99
C ASP A 196 -9.27 -1.64 14.75
N VAL A 197 -9.33 -2.34 13.60
CA VAL A 197 -10.27 -3.45 13.33
C VAL A 197 -9.82 -4.71 14.07
N PRO A 198 -10.61 -5.31 14.99
CA PRO A 198 -10.21 -6.50 15.73
C PRO A 198 -10.08 -7.73 14.81
N MET A 199 -8.86 -8.29 14.73
CA MET A 199 -8.57 -9.52 13.97
C MET A 199 -7.33 -10.20 14.56
N PRO A 200 -7.32 -11.54 14.75
CA PRO A 200 -6.12 -12.27 15.16
C PRO A 200 -4.97 -12.05 14.18
N GLU A 201 -3.75 -11.82 14.67
CA GLU A 201 -2.60 -11.49 13.80
C GLU A 201 -2.36 -12.55 12.73
N ARG A 202 -2.45 -13.84 13.09
CA ARG A 202 -2.31 -14.94 12.14
C ARG A 202 -3.34 -14.87 11.00
N GLU A 203 -4.61 -14.66 11.33
CA GLU A 203 -5.69 -14.52 10.35
C GLU A 203 -5.47 -13.30 9.45
N ARG A 204 -5.00 -12.19 10.02
CA ARG A 204 -4.66 -10.98 9.26
C ARG A 204 -3.50 -11.24 8.29
N ALA A 205 -2.45 -11.95 8.73
CA ALA A 205 -1.30 -12.28 7.89
C ALA A 205 -1.69 -13.22 6.73
N GLU A 206 -2.48 -14.26 7.01
CA GLU A 206 -2.96 -15.21 6.01
C GLU A 206 -3.87 -14.51 4.98
N ASN A 207 -4.82 -13.66 5.43
CA ASN A 207 -5.70 -12.90 4.55
C ASN A 207 -4.97 -11.81 3.75
N LEU A 208 -4.02 -11.07 4.35
CA LEU A 208 -3.22 -10.07 3.64
C LEU A 208 -2.35 -10.72 2.58
N LEU A 209 -1.72 -11.86 2.87
CA LEU A 209 -0.90 -12.55 1.89
C LEU A 209 -1.76 -13.03 0.70
N ALA A 210 -2.92 -13.65 0.97
CA ALA A 210 -3.86 -14.03 -0.08
C ALA A 210 -4.31 -12.81 -0.91
N PHE A 211 -4.66 -11.70 -0.26
CA PHE A 211 -5.03 -10.46 -0.95
C PHE A 211 -3.89 -9.94 -1.84
N PHE A 212 -2.67 -9.86 -1.32
CA PHE A 212 -1.52 -9.38 -2.10
C PHE A 212 -1.19 -10.33 -3.26
N THR A 213 -1.31 -11.65 -3.09
CA THR A 213 -1.14 -12.62 -4.17
C THR A 213 -2.17 -12.44 -5.29
N ILE A 214 -3.45 -12.20 -4.96
CA ILE A 214 -4.53 -12.04 -5.96
C ILE A 214 -4.51 -10.66 -6.61
N HIS A 215 -4.33 -9.58 -5.85
CA HIS A 215 -4.57 -8.22 -6.31
C HIS A 215 -3.30 -7.40 -6.53
N LEU A 216 -2.28 -7.53 -5.65
CA LEU A 216 -1.05 -6.76 -5.79
C LEU A 216 -0.08 -7.43 -6.76
N GLY A 217 0.08 -8.75 -6.72
CA GLY A 217 0.99 -9.51 -7.59
C GLY A 217 0.77 -9.22 -9.09
N PRO A 218 -0.45 -9.40 -9.63
CA PRO A 218 -0.73 -9.09 -11.03
C PRO A 218 -0.52 -7.62 -11.39
N VAL A 219 -0.80 -6.70 -10.46
CA VAL A 219 -0.51 -5.26 -10.64
C VAL A 219 0.99 -5.02 -10.75
N LEU A 220 1.83 -5.68 -9.95
CA LEU A 220 3.29 -5.52 -10.04
C LEU A 220 3.80 -5.99 -11.41
N GLU A 221 3.32 -7.12 -11.93
CA GLU A 221 3.73 -7.64 -13.24
C GLU A 221 3.22 -6.78 -14.40
N ALA A 222 2.00 -6.24 -14.30
CA ALA A 222 1.45 -5.30 -15.27
C ALA A 222 2.24 -3.98 -15.40
N VAL A 223 3.07 -3.63 -14.39
CA VAL A 223 3.90 -2.40 -14.37
C VAL A 223 5.40 -2.65 -14.46
N ALA A 224 5.83 -3.86 -14.84
CA ALA A 224 7.25 -4.25 -14.86
C ALA A 224 8.07 -3.63 -16.02
N SER A 225 7.41 -3.26 -17.12
CA SER A 225 8.01 -2.75 -18.36
C SER A 225 7.09 -1.71 -19.02
N LEU A 226 7.62 -0.91 -19.95
CA LEU A 226 6.81 0.00 -20.77
C LEU A 226 5.85 -0.77 -21.68
N ASN A 227 6.29 -1.91 -22.22
CA ASN A 227 5.40 -2.77 -23.00
C ASN A 227 4.22 -3.29 -22.16
N SER A 228 4.46 -3.80 -20.95
CA SER A 228 3.37 -4.24 -20.05
C SER A 228 2.39 -3.11 -19.72
N LEU A 229 2.90 -1.88 -19.52
CA LEU A 229 2.08 -0.70 -19.25
C LEU A 229 1.17 -0.29 -20.42
N ARG A 230 1.55 -0.63 -21.66
CA ARG A 230 0.77 -0.35 -22.88
C ARG A 230 -0.37 -1.36 -23.12
N HIS A 231 -0.28 -2.57 -22.58
CA HIS A 231 -1.31 -3.61 -22.67
C HIS A 231 -2.46 -3.42 -21.66
N GLU A 232 -3.57 -4.13 -21.86
CA GLU A 232 -4.82 -3.96 -21.10
C GLU A 232 -4.65 -3.92 -19.56
N ALA A 233 -3.85 -4.84 -19.01
CA ALA A 233 -3.60 -4.91 -17.56
C ALA A 233 -2.81 -3.68 -17.06
N GLY A 234 -1.84 -3.21 -17.82
CA GLY A 234 -1.07 -2.01 -17.53
C GLY A 234 -1.94 -0.75 -17.63
N GLN A 235 -2.72 -0.63 -18.70
CA GLN A 235 -3.62 0.50 -18.94
C GLN A 235 -4.70 0.64 -17.85
N LYS A 236 -5.17 -0.45 -17.25
CA LYS A 236 -6.03 -0.40 -16.04
C LYS A 236 -5.32 0.29 -14.86
N VAL A 237 -4.03 0.06 -14.67
CA VAL A 237 -3.23 0.75 -13.63
C VAL A 237 -3.01 2.22 -14.01
N VAL A 238 -2.70 2.51 -15.28
CA VAL A 238 -2.52 3.89 -15.80
C VAL A 238 -3.80 4.71 -15.60
N ALA A 239 -4.97 4.19 -15.97
CA ALA A 239 -6.27 4.85 -15.82
C ALA A 239 -6.64 5.12 -14.34
N ALA A 240 -6.23 4.24 -13.42
CA ALA A 240 -6.41 4.42 -11.98
C ALA A 240 -5.31 5.27 -11.31
N SER A 241 -4.35 5.81 -12.08
CA SER A 241 -3.20 6.57 -11.58
C SER A 241 -3.33 8.07 -11.81
N LEU A 242 -2.65 8.85 -10.96
CA LEU A 242 -2.20 10.18 -11.33
C LEU A 242 -0.99 10.02 -12.27
N VAL A 243 -1.09 10.55 -13.49
CA VAL A 243 -0.07 10.44 -14.54
C VAL A 243 0.40 11.85 -14.94
N MET A 244 1.70 12.12 -14.80
CA MET A 244 2.33 13.38 -15.22
C MET A 244 2.35 13.51 -16.75
N GLY A 245 2.32 14.75 -17.28
CA GLY A 245 2.14 15.04 -18.71
C GLY A 245 3.02 14.20 -19.66
N PRO A 246 4.37 14.31 -19.58
CA PRO A 246 5.28 13.55 -20.45
C PRO A 246 5.14 12.02 -20.34
N ALA A 247 4.61 11.52 -19.22
CA ALA A 247 4.37 10.09 -19.03
C ALA A 247 3.09 9.60 -19.72
N ARG A 248 2.16 10.48 -20.09
CA ARG A 248 1.00 10.10 -20.91
C ARG A 248 1.43 9.79 -22.33
N GLU A 249 2.18 10.71 -22.93
CA GLU A 249 2.68 10.59 -24.31
C GLU A 249 3.46 9.28 -24.53
N LEU A 250 4.38 8.97 -23.60
CA LEU A 250 5.19 7.74 -23.64
C LEU A 250 4.36 6.45 -23.52
N LEU A 251 3.18 6.50 -22.90
CA LEU A 251 2.29 5.36 -22.66
C LEU A 251 1.13 5.25 -23.67
N THR A 252 0.98 6.23 -24.57
CA THR A 252 0.04 6.19 -25.71
C THR A 252 0.70 5.87 -27.05
N ALA A 253 2.04 6.03 -27.14
CA ALA A 253 2.87 5.55 -28.24
C ALA A 253 3.20 4.06 -28.08
#